data_AF-A0A7Y7XGN0-F1
#
_entry.id   AF-A0A7Y7XGN0-F1
#
_cell.length_a   1.000
_cell.length_b   1.000
_cell.length_c   1.000
_cell.angle_alpha   90.00
_cell.angle_beta   90.00
_cell.angle_gamma   90.00
#
_symmetry.space_group_name_H-M   'P 1'
#
loop_
_entity.id
_entity.type
_entity.pdbx_description
1 polymer ?
#
loop_
_entity_poly.entity_id
_entity_poly.type
_entity_poly.pdbx_seq_one_letter_code
_entity_poly.pdbx_strand_id
1 'polypeptide(L)'
;MFVKFSLKNAPIDYPQPPWFNSAPICVSVSVIIILYAISGVYFPLLSNALDFFINPIMSGLDAVGVRVAPVITGPFQGVLYRNLSGISFVGALVYNLVSVLYMIKNKRAAGVGCVETHALLMKRKQLGATEAWLLLRFYVYVGVAFFIAFGTYGLLNGVYHWTVFEINDNVLGVCFVSLYFFFLGMTPAFFYAVYFKYIVFDVRCLIKKIQG
;
A
#
# COMPACT_ATOMS: atom_id res chain seq x y z
N MET A 1 9.98 -12.56 -17.01
CA MET A 1 11.04 -11.59 -17.39
C MET A 1 11.08 -10.51 -16.30
N PHE A 2 12.06 -10.57 -15.38
CA PHE A 2 12.17 -9.55 -14.32
C PHE A 2 12.90 -8.33 -14.89
N VAL A 3 12.18 -7.23 -15.12
CA VAL A 3 12.78 -5.95 -15.52
C VAL A 3 13.54 -5.41 -14.31
N LYS A 4 14.87 -5.51 -14.34
CA LYS A 4 15.74 -4.93 -13.32
C LYS A 4 15.88 -3.44 -13.58
N PHE A 5 15.08 -2.62 -12.89
CA PHE A 5 15.25 -1.17 -12.91
C PHE A 5 16.57 -0.83 -12.20
N SER A 6 17.57 -0.43 -12.97
CA SER A 6 18.82 0.12 -12.46
C SER A 6 18.92 1.58 -12.88
N LEU A 7 19.10 2.48 -11.90
CA LEU A 7 19.41 3.88 -12.18
C LEU A 7 20.80 3.94 -12.80
N LYS A 8 20.89 4.40 -14.05
CA LYS A 8 22.10 4.38 -14.88
C LYS A 8 23.32 5.12 -14.29
N ASN A 9 23.18 5.82 -13.16
CA ASN A 9 24.21 6.64 -12.50
C ASN A 9 24.08 6.67 -10.96
N ALA A 10 23.64 5.59 -10.31
CA ALA A 10 23.62 5.55 -8.85
C ALA A 10 25.06 5.47 -8.29
N PRO A 11 25.43 6.26 -7.26
CA PRO A 11 26.72 6.13 -6.57
C PRO A 11 26.99 4.68 -6.13
N ILE A 12 28.26 4.28 -6.06
CA ILE A 12 28.66 2.91 -5.63
C ILE A 12 28.11 2.57 -4.23
N ASP A 13 27.89 3.60 -3.40
CA ASP A 13 27.41 3.50 -2.03
C ASP A 13 25.87 3.60 -1.93
N TYR A 14 25.16 3.67 -3.06
CA TYR A 14 23.71 3.82 -3.09
C TYR A 14 23.06 2.60 -2.44
N PRO A 15 22.31 2.75 -1.34
CA PRO A 15 21.61 1.64 -0.75
C PRO A 15 20.56 1.15 -1.75
N GLN A 16 20.89 0.03 -2.38
CA GLN A 16 20.06 -0.74 -3.29
C GLN A 16 19.11 -1.75 -2.60
N PRO A 17 18.79 -1.75 -1.30
CA PRO A 17 17.72 -2.65 -0.89
C PRO A 17 16.40 -1.97 -1.32
N PRO A 18 15.64 -2.57 -2.26
CA PRO A 18 14.24 -2.18 -2.42
C PRO A 18 13.56 -2.23 -1.05
N TRP A 19 12.50 -1.41 -0.91
CA TRP A 19 11.66 -1.31 0.29
C TRP A 19 11.47 -2.67 0.97
N PHE A 20 11.20 -3.71 0.18
CA PHE A 20 11.61 -5.11 0.32
C PHE A 20 11.20 -5.80 -1.00
N ASN A 21 11.47 -7.09 -1.20
CA ASN A 21 10.91 -7.78 -2.36
C ASN A 21 9.39 -7.96 -2.17
N SER A 22 8.60 -7.02 -2.69
CA SER A 22 7.14 -7.01 -2.61
C SER A 22 6.46 -7.99 -3.56
N ALA A 23 7.16 -8.41 -4.62
CA ALA A 23 6.61 -9.22 -5.70
C ALA A 23 5.90 -10.51 -5.22
N PRO A 24 6.41 -11.28 -4.23
CA PRO A 24 5.72 -12.47 -3.76
C PRO A 24 4.33 -12.17 -3.19
N ILE A 25 4.17 -11.08 -2.43
CA ILE A 25 2.89 -10.69 -1.85
C ILE A 25 1.96 -10.18 -2.95
N CYS A 26 2.43 -9.31 -3.83
CA CYS A 26 1.63 -8.75 -4.92
C CYS A 26 1.09 -9.86 -5.84
N VAL A 27 1.95 -10.79 -6.25
CA VAL A 27 1.59 -11.86 -7.17
C VAL A 27 0.67 -12.87 -6.50
N SER A 28 1.02 -13.34 -5.30
CA SER A 28 0.20 -14.36 -4.62
C SER A 28 -1.21 -13.85 -4.31
N VAL A 29 -1.34 -12.65 -3.73
CA VAL A 29 -2.66 -12.10 -3.40
C VAL A 29 -3.49 -11.82 -4.65
N SER A 30 -2.86 -11.28 -5.72
CA SER A 30 -3.58 -11.03 -6.98
C SER A 30 -4.09 -12.33 -7.61
N VAL A 31 -3.26 -13.38 -7.62
CA VAL A 31 -3.64 -14.70 -8.12
C VAL A 31 -4.77 -15.29 -7.27
N ILE A 32 -4.71 -15.17 -5.94
CA ILE A 32 -5.76 -15.67 -5.05
C ILE A 32 -7.09 -14.93 -5.32
N ILE A 33 -7.07 -13.60 -5.46
CA ILE A 33 -8.27 -12.80 -5.78
C ILE A 33 -8.90 -13.27 -7.10
N ILE A 34 -8.09 -13.42 -8.15
CA ILE A 34 -8.57 -13.83 -9.47
C ILE A 34 -9.14 -15.25 -9.43
N LEU A 35 -8.40 -16.20 -8.84
CA LEU A 35 -8.83 -17.59 -8.73
C LEU A 35 -10.10 -17.72 -7.90
N TYR A 36 -10.21 -16.98 -6.80
CA TYR A 36 -11.39 -17.01 -5.94
C TYR A 36 -12.60 -16.40 -6.64
N ALA A 37 -12.45 -15.27 -7.35
CA ALA A 37 -13.53 -14.67 -8.14
C ALA A 37 -14.02 -15.60 -9.26
N ILE A 38 -13.11 -16.22 -10.02
CA ILE A 38 -13.47 -17.18 -11.07
C ILE A 38 -14.18 -18.40 -10.47
N SER A 39 -13.68 -18.92 -9.34
CA SER A 39 -14.27 -20.07 -8.66
C SER A 39 -15.68 -19.77 -8.15
N GLY A 40 -15.87 -18.61 -7.52
CA GLY A 40 -17.17 -18.17 -7.00
C GLY A 40 -18.23 -17.94 -8.07
N VAL A 41 -17.83 -17.47 -9.26
CA VAL A 41 -18.76 -17.20 -10.37
C VAL A 41 -19.09 -18.46 -11.17
N TYR A 42 -18.09 -19.30 -11.47
CA TYR A 42 -18.27 -20.40 -12.44
C TYR A 42 -18.28 -21.79 -11.82
N PHE A 43 -17.74 -21.98 -10.61
CA PHE A 43 -17.52 -23.32 -10.02
C PHE A 43 -18.00 -23.39 -8.56
N PRO A 44 -19.32 -23.54 -8.31
CA PRO A 44 -19.90 -23.49 -6.96
C PRO A 44 -19.29 -24.48 -5.97
N LEU A 45 -18.96 -25.71 -6.42
CA LEU A 45 -18.30 -26.72 -5.58
C LEU A 45 -16.92 -26.28 -5.11
N LEU A 46 -16.14 -25.66 -6.01
CA LEU A 46 -14.83 -25.13 -5.66
C LEU A 46 -14.94 -23.91 -4.75
N SER A 47 -15.93 -23.04 -4.99
CA SER A 47 -16.23 -21.90 -4.11
C SER A 47 -16.51 -22.36 -2.67
N ASN A 48 -17.36 -23.37 -2.48
CA ASN A 48 -17.68 -23.90 -1.16
C ASN A 48 -16.44 -24.45 -0.44
N ALA A 49 -15.55 -25.13 -1.17
CA ALA A 49 -14.30 -25.62 -0.61
C ALA A 49 -13.36 -24.46 -0.21
N LEU A 50 -13.28 -23.40 -1.00
CA LEU A 50 -12.48 -22.21 -0.67
C LEU A 50 -13.06 -21.44 0.52
N ASP A 51 -14.38 -21.35 0.62
CA ASP A 51 -15.10 -20.72 1.73
C ASP A 51 -14.80 -21.39 3.07
N PHE A 52 -14.62 -22.71 3.07
CA PHE A 52 -14.18 -23.45 4.27
C PHE A 52 -12.85 -22.91 4.84
N PHE A 53 -11.94 -22.45 3.99
CA PHE A 53 -10.64 -21.90 4.42
C PHE A 53 -10.68 -20.39 4.69
N ILE A 54 -11.47 -19.63 3.93
CA ILE A 54 -11.49 -18.16 4.04
C ILE A 54 -12.41 -17.69 5.19
N ASN A 55 -13.55 -18.34 5.39
CA ASN A 55 -14.51 -17.93 6.41
C ASN A 55 -13.94 -17.94 7.85
N PRO A 56 -13.09 -18.90 8.25
CA PRO A 56 -12.42 -18.84 9.55
C PRO A 56 -11.52 -17.61 9.71
N ILE A 57 -10.81 -17.22 8.65
CA ILE A 57 -9.96 -16.01 8.67
C ILE A 57 -10.83 -14.77 8.85
N MET A 58 -11.93 -14.67 8.11
CA MET A 58 -12.87 -13.54 8.21
C MET A 58 -13.56 -13.49 9.57
N SER A 59 -13.97 -14.64 10.11
CA SER A 59 -14.58 -14.74 11.43
C SER A 59 -13.58 -14.40 12.54
N GLY A 60 -12.31 -14.76 12.37
CA GLY A 60 -11.23 -14.37 13.27
C GLY A 60 -11.00 -12.86 13.29
N LEU A 61 -11.06 -12.20 12.12
CA LEU A 61 -10.99 -10.73 12.03
C LEU A 61 -12.19 -10.08 12.72
N ASP A 62 -13.41 -10.59 12.48
CA ASP A 62 -14.62 -10.10 13.13
C ASP A 62 -14.52 -10.21 14.66
N ALA A 63 -13.95 -11.31 15.18
CA ALA A 63 -13.78 -11.55 16.61
C ALA A 63 -12.85 -10.53 17.29
N VAL A 64 -11.87 -9.98 16.56
CA VAL A 64 -11.01 -8.90 17.05
C VAL A 64 -11.55 -7.50 16.71
N GLY A 65 -12.82 -7.42 16.28
CA GLY A 65 -13.52 -6.16 15.98
C GLY A 65 -13.27 -5.62 14.57
N VAL A 66 -12.53 -6.33 13.72
CA VAL A 66 -12.28 -5.95 12.32
C VAL A 66 -13.34 -6.60 11.44
N ARG A 67 -14.47 -5.92 11.28
CA ARG A 67 -15.58 -6.40 10.47
C ARG A 67 -15.32 -6.10 9.00
N VAL A 68 -14.85 -7.11 8.24
CA VAL A 68 -14.67 -6.96 6.80
C VAL A 68 -15.98 -7.26 6.08
N ALA A 69 -16.73 -6.22 5.74
CA ALA A 69 -17.89 -6.33 4.87
C ALA A 69 -17.49 -6.13 3.38
N PRO A 70 -18.42 -6.40 2.44
CA PRO A 70 -18.10 -6.35 1.03
C PRO A 70 -17.94 -4.90 0.53
N VAL A 71 -16.83 -4.61 -0.17
CA VAL A 71 -16.64 -3.34 -0.92
C VAL A 71 -17.28 -3.37 -2.31
N ILE A 72 -17.83 -4.53 -2.69
CA ILE A 72 -18.49 -4.79 -3.97
C ILE A 72 -19.86 -5.39 -3.70
N THR A 73 -20.89 -4.94 -4.42
CA THR A 73 -22.21 -5.57 -4.43
C THR A 73 -22.62 -5.92 -5.85
N GLY A 74 -23.59 -6.82 -5.97
CA GLY A 74 -24.10 -7.22 -7.27
C GLY A 74 -24.88 -8.52 -7.21
N PRO A 75 -25.06 -9.17 -8.37
CA PRO A 75 -25.95 -10.32 -8.55
C PRO A 75 -25.41 -11.66 -8.01
N PHE A 76 -24.13 -11.73 -7.63
CA PHE A 76 -23.54 -12.94 -7.08
C PHE A 76 -23.83 -13.10 -5.57
N GLN A 77 -23.50 -14.26 -5.02
CA GLN A 77 -23.70 -14.53 -3.60
C GLN A 77 -22.92 -13.55 -2.71
N GLY A 78 -23.56 -13.05 -1.64
CA GLY A 78 -22.94 -12.10 -0.71
C GLY A 78 -21.65 -12.60 -0.07
N VAL A 79 -21.52 -13.91 0.14
CA VAL A 79 -20.32 -14.56 0.70
C VAL A 79 -19.10 -14.35 -0.21
N LEU A 80 -19.27 -14.45 -1.53
CA LEU A 80 -18.21 -14.21 -2.52
C LEU A 80 -17.64 -12.79 -2.38
N TYR A 81 -18.52 -11.79 -2.31
CA TYR A 81 -18.09 -10.39 -2.21
C TYR A 81 -17.41 -10.09 -0.88
N ARG A 82 -17.93 -10.66 0.23
CA ARG A 82 -17.32 -10.53 1.55
C ARG A 82 -15.90 -11.11 1.54
N ASN A 83 -15.75 -12.32 1.04
CA ASN A 83 -14.48 -13.04 1.04
C ASN A 83 -13.44 -12.41 0.10
N LEU A 84 -13.85 -11.89 -1.07
CA LEU A 84 -12.97 -11.13 -1.95
C LEU A 84 -12.44 -9.84 -1.30
N SER A 85 -13.34 -9.11 -0.64
CA SER A 85 -12.98 -7.91 0.12
C SER A 85 -12.05 -8.26 1.27
N GLY A 86 -12.35 -9.37 1.95
CA GLY A 86 -11.52 -10.03 2.95
C GLY A 86 -10.10 -10.32 2.52
N ILE A 87 -9.93 -11.07 1.44
CA ILE A 87 -8.62 -11.42 0.87
C ILE A 87 -7.83 -10.15 0.53
N SER A 88 -8.48 -9.18 -0.10
CA SER A 88 -7.86 -7.91 -0.50
C SER A 88 -7.37 -7.13 0.71
N PHE A 89 -8.21 -7.02 1.75
CA PHE A 89 -7.87 -6.37 3.02
C PHE A 89 -6.72 -7.10 3.75
N VAL A 90 -6.79 -8.42 3.88
CA VAL A 90 -5.74 -9.22 4.54
C VAL A 90 -4.42 -9.10 3.81
N GLY A 91 -4.41 -9.19 2.47
CA GLY A 91 -3.21 -9.01 1.67
C GLY A 91 -2.57 -7.64 1.88
N ALA A 92 -3.39 -6.58 1.87
CA ALA A 92 -2.93 -5.23 2.16
C ALA A 92 -2.38 -5.11 3.60
N LEU A 93 -3.07 -5.68 4.59
CA LEU A 93 -2.65 -5.66 5.99
C LEU A 93 -1.29 -6.35 6.18
N VAL A 94 -1.11 -7.55 5.61
CA VAL A 94 0.14 -8.31 5.65
C VAL A 94 1.27 -7.50 5.00
N TYR A 95 1.01 -6.88 3.85
CA TYR A 95 2.00 -6.02 3.19
C TYR A 95 2.43 -4.84 4.06
N ASN A 96 1.49 -4.14 4.68
CA ASN A 96 1.79 -3.02 5.57
C ASN A 96 2.55 -3.49 6.82
N LEU A 97 2.20 -4.63 7.40
CA LEU A 97 2.90 -5.20 8.55
C LEU A 97 4.36 -5.52 8.20
N VAL A 98 4.61 -6.19 7.06
CA VAL A 98 5.96 -6.48 6.57
C VAL A 98 6.73 -5.18 6.30
N SER A 99 6.07 -4.17 5.72
CA SER A 99 6.65 -2.84 5.53
C SER A 99 7.10 -2.22 6.85
N VAL A 100 6.27 -2.27 7.89
CA VAL A 100 6.59 -1.75 9.22
C VAL A 100 7.77 -2.49 9.85
N LEU A 101 7.76 -3.82 9.82
CA LEU A 101 8.86 -4.64 10.33
C LEU A 101 10.17 -4.35 9.61
N TYR A 102 10.13 -4.21 8.28
CA TYR A 102 11.30 -3.83 7.49
C TYR A 102 11.85 -2.47 7.91
N MET A 103 10.98 -1.48 8.14
CA MET A 103 11.41 -0.15 8.56
C MET A 103 12.04 -0.14 9.95
N ILE A 104 11.48 -0.90 10.89
CA ILE A 104 12.04 -1.05 12.24
C ILE A 104 13.46 -1.63 12.16
N LYS A 105 13.67 -2.62 11.27
CA LYS A 105 14.98 -3.22 11.02
C LYS A 105 15.94 -2.25 10.31
N ASN A 106 15.46 -1.46 9.35
CA ASN A 106 16.27 -0.63 8.45
C ASN A 106 16.07 0.87 8.69
N LYS A 107 16.30 1.33 9.93
CA LYS A 107 16.04 2.72 10.36
C LYS A 107 16.76 3.77 9.50
N ARG A 108 17.97 3.47 9.00
CA ARG A 108 18.82 4.40 8.21
C ARG A 108 18.32 4.72 6.80
N ALA A 109 17.68 3.77 6.10
CA ALA A 109 17.46 3.87 4.65
C ALA A 109 16.68 5.12 4.21
N ALA A 110 15.64 5.52 4.94
CA ALA A 110 14.80 6.66 4.51
C ALA A 110 15.25 8.04 5.06
N GLY A 111 16.26 8.11 5.93
CA GLY A 111 16.88 9.40 6.29
C GLY A 111 17.83 9.91 5.21
N VAL A 112 18.55 8.99 4.56
CA VAL A 112 19.48 9.28 3.47
C VAL A 112 18.75 9.80 2.23
N GLY A 113 17.58 9.22 1.91
CA GLY A 113 16.78 9.61 0.76
C GLY A 113 16.32 11.08 0.76
N CYS A 114 16.11 11.71 1.92
CA CYS A 114 15.67 13.12 1.97
C CYS A 114 16.79 14.09 1.57
N VAL A 115 18.01 13.86 2.07
CA VAL A 115 19.19 14.67 1.74
C VAL A 115 19.57 14.47 0.28
N GLU A 116 19.49 13.24 -0.21
CA GLU A 116 19.75 12.92 -1.61
C GLU A 116 18.69 13.53 -2.56
N THR A 117 17.41 13.51 -2.18
CA THR A 117 16.34 14.13 -2.98
C THR A 117 16.53 15.64 -3.05
N HIS A 118 16.94 16.29 -1.96
CA HIS A 118 17.29 17.71 -1.95
C HIS A 118 18.49 18.01 -2.87
N ALA A 119 19.56 17.23 -2.77
CA ALA A 119 20.73 17.35 -3.64
C ALA A 119 20.39 17.14 -5.13
N LEU A 120 19.51 16.18 -5.43
CA LEU A 120 19.02 15.93 -6.79
C LEU A 120 18.17 17.08 -7.31
N LEU A 121 17.32 17.69 -6.48
CA LEU A 121 16.52 18.86 -6.87
C LEU A 121 17.42 20.06 -7.20
N MET A 122 18.43 20.33 -6.37
CA MET A 122 19.42 21.37 -6.67
C MET A 122 20.17 21.08 -7.98
N LYS A 123 20.64 19.84 -8.18
CA LYS A 123 21.44 19.48 -9.37
C LYS A 123 20.63 19.47 -10.67
N ARG A 124 19.38 18.98 -10.64
CA ARG A 124 18.57 18.79 -11.86
C ARG A 124 17.79 20.03 -12.27
N LYS A 125 17.33 20.83 -11.31
CA LYS A 125 16.52 22.02 -11.58
C LYS A 125 17.30 23.34 -11.43
N GLN A 126 18.61 23.28 -11.13
CA GLN A 126 19.45 24.45 -10.85
C GLN A 126 18.86 25.40 -9.80
N LEU A 127 18.09 24.84 -8.85
CA LEU A 127 17.41 25.63 -7.83
C LEU A 127 18.40 26.03 -6.74
N GLY A 128 18.19 27.23 -6.18
CA GLY A 128 18.86 27.62 -4.95
C GLY A 128 18.53 26.68 -3.80
N ALA A 129 19.41 26.58 -2.80
CA ALA A 129 19.23 25.64 -1.67
C ALA A 129 17.87 25.83 -0.96
N THR A 130 17.42 27.07 -0.81
CA THR A 130 16.14 27.44 -0.18
C THR A 130 14.94 27.03 -1.02
N GLU A 131 14.98 27.27 -2.33
CA GLU A 131 13.90 26.90 -3.26
C GLU A 131 13.75 25.38 -3.37
N ALA A 132 14.87 24.66 -3.44
CA ALA A 132 14.88 23.20 -3.43
C ALA A 132 14.29 22.64 -2.12
N TRP A 133 14.54 23.30 -0.98
CA TRP A 133 13.94 22.93 0.30
C TRP A 133 12.43 23.16 0.34
N LEU A 134 11.96 24.33 -0.11
CA LEU A 134 10.54 24.65 -0.20
C LEU A 134 9.79 23.67 -1.12
N LEU A 135 10.37 23.36 -2.28
CA LEU A 135 9.79 22.41 -3.23
C LEU A 135 9.74 20.99 -2.64
N LEU A 136 10.77 20.56 -1.93
CA LEU A 136 10.79 19.27 -1.25
C LEU A 136 9.71 19.19 -0.16
N ARG A 137 9.55 20.25 0.65
CA ARG A 137 8.49 20.35 1.65
C ARG A 137 7.11 20.26 1.01
N PHE A 138 6.89 20.94 -0.12
CA PHE A 138 5.64 20.85 -0.85
C PHE A 138 5.35 19.43 -1.34
N TYR A 139 6.33 18.76 -1.96
CA TYR A 139 6.15 17.38 -2.44
C TYR A 139 5.86 16.40 -1.31
N VAL A 140 6.51 16.54 -0.15
CA VAL A 140 6.27 15.63 0.97
C VAL A 140 4.99 16.00 1.73
N TYR A 141 4.82 17.26 2.14
CA TYR A 141 3.68 17.65 2.96
C TYR A 141 2.35 17.68 2.22
N VAL A 142 2.36 17.99 0.92
CA VAL A 142 1.14 18.03 0.11
C VAL A 142 1.01 16.75 -0.71
N GLY A 143 2.03 16.42 -1.50
CA GLY A 143 1.99 15.27 -2.39
C GLY A 143 1.90 13.94 -1.63
N VAL A 144 2.87 13.64 -0.77
CA VAL A 144 2.88 12.37 -0.01
C VAL A 144 1.70 12.29 0.95
N ALA A 145 1.31 13.38 1.62
CA ALA A 145 0.13 13.39 2.50
C ALA A 145 -1.17 13.06 1.76
N PHE A 146 -1.36 13.57 0.54
CA PHE A 146 -2.50 13.20 -0.29
C PHE A 146 -2.53 11.69 -0.56
N PHE A 147 -1.40 11.09 -0.93
CA PHE A 147 -1.32 9.64 -1.14
C PHE A 147 -1.50 8.83 0.16
N ILE A 148 -1.06 9.36 1.31
CA ILE A 148 -1.36 8.75 2.62
C ILE A 148 -2.86 8.72 2.85
N ALA A 149 -3.55 9.86 2.68
CA ALA A 149 -4.98 9.96 2.89
C ALA A 149 -5.72 9.00 1.95
N PHE A 150 -5.33 8.95 0.68
CA PHE A 150 -5.93 8.09 -0.33
C PHE A 150 -5.70 6.59 -0.10
N GLY A 151 -4.46 6.19 0.22
CA GLY A 151 -4.17 4.80 0.55
C GLY A 151 -4.85 4.35 1.84
N THR A 152 -4.84 5.22 2.87
CA THR A 152 -5.50 4.95 4.15
C THR A 152 -7.00 4.83 3.96
N TYR A 153 -7.58 5.69 3.13
CA TYR A 153 -8.98 5.56 2.71
C TYR A 153 -9.26 4.19 2.09
N GLY A 154 -8.43 3.74 1.13
CA GLY A 154 -8.56 2.41 0.53
C GLY A 154 -8.52 1.28 1.56
N LEU A 155 -7.58 1.32 2.51
CA LEU A 155 -7.46 0.33 3.58
C LEU A 155 -8.67 0.34 4.53
N LEU A 156 -9.08 1.54 4.98
CA LEU A 156 -10.18 1.73 5.92
C LEU A 156 -11.54 1.43 5.28
N ASN A 157 -11.70 1.68 3.99
CA ASN A 157 -12.92 1.35 3.27
C ASN A 157 -13.22 -0.15 3.28
N GLY A 158 -12.19 -1.00 3.37
CA GLY A 158 -12.34 -2.45 3.56
C GLY A 158 -12.94 -2.87 4.91
N VAL A 159 -13.01 -1.95 5.89
CA VAL A 159 -13.57 -2.19 7.24
C VAL A 159 -14.82 -1.35 7.51
N TYR A 160 -14.88 -0.14 6.97
CA TYR A 160 -15.95 0.82 7.26
C TYR A 160 -16.96 0.98 6.12
N HIS A 161 -16.67 0.48 4.93
CA HIS A 161 -17.61 0.45 3.79
C HIS A 161 -18.18 1.82 3.41
N TRP A 162 -17.36 2.88 3.52
CA TRP A 162 -17.74 4.23 3.12
C TRP A 162 -18.08 4.35 1.62
N THR A 163 -17.52 3.47 0.80
CA THR A 163 -17.86 3.32 -0.62
C THR A 163 -18.01 1.85 -0.97
N VAL A 164 -19.13 1.55 -1.62
CA VAL A 164 -19.48 0.23 -2.15
C VAL A 164 -19.68 0.37 -3.65
N PHE A 165 -19.10 -0.55 -4.43
CA PHE A 165 -19.20 -0.55 -5.89
C PHE A 165 -20.19 -1.60 -6.35
N GLU A 166 -21.20 -1.18 -7.11
CA GLU A 166 -22.14 -2.10 -7.75
C GLU A 166 -21.57 -2.58 -9.09
N ILE A 167 -21.62 -3.90 -9.33
CA ILE A 167 -21.07 -4.52 -10.54
C ILE A 167 -22.12 -5.39 -11.21
N ASN A 168 -22.32 -5.17 -12.51
CA ASN A 168 -23.19 -5.98 -13.36
C ASN A 168 -22.47 -7.27 -13.75
N ASP A 169 -22.91 -8.42 -13.25
CA ASP A 169 -22.62 -9.83 -13.66
C ASP A 169 -21.22 -10.18 -14.23
N ASN A 170 -20.20 -9.35 -13.99
CA ASN A 170 -18.94 -9.40 -14.72
C ASN A 170 -17.80 -9.70 -13.74
N VAL A 171 -17.23 -10.90 -13.87
CA VAL A 171 -16.09 -11.35 -13.06
C VAL A 171 -14.89 -10.41 -13.20
N LEU A 172 -14.68 -9.78 -14.36
CA LEU A 172 -13.59 -8.83 -14.57
C LEU A 172 -13.77 -7.57 -13.73
N GLY A 173 -15.02 -7.07 -13.62
CA GLY A 173 -15.33 -5.94 -12.76
C GLY A 173 -15.03 -6.27 -11.31
N VAL A 174 -15.48 -7.44 -10.85
CA VAL A 174 -15.24 -7.92 -9.48
C VAL A 174 -13.74 -8.00 -9.17
N CYS A 175 -12.95 -8.64 -10.06
CA CYS A 175 -11.50 -8.71 -9.93
C CYS A 175 -10.85 -7.32 -9.92
N PHE A 176 -11.26 -6.43 -10.82
CA PHE A 176 -10.67 -5.10 -10.95
C PHE A 176 -10.85 -4.26 -9.68
N VAL A 177 -12.07 -4.24 -9.12
CA VAL A 177 -12.36 -3.48 -7.90
C VAL A 177 -11.61 -4.09 -6.70
N SER A 178 -11.57 -5.42 -6.56
CA SER A 178 -10.82 -6.07 -5.48
C SER A 178 -9.31 -5.78 -5.57
N LEU A 179 -8.71 -5.91 -6.75
CA LEU A 179 -7.30 -5.59 -6.97
C LEU A 179 -6.99 -4.11 -6.71
N TYR A 180 -7.89 -3.21 -7.14
CA TYR A 180 -7.75 -1.78 -6.88
C TYR A 180 -7.66 -1.49 -5.37
N PHE A 181 -8.58 -2.04 -4.57
CA PHE A 181 -8.54 -1.87 -3.11
C PHE A 181 -7.33 -2.51 -2.46
N PHE A 182 -6.90 -3.70 -2.92
CA PHE A 182 -5.67 -4.32 -2.47
C PHE A 182 -4.45 -3.41 -2.72
N PHE A 183 -4.26 -2.95 -3.96
CA PHE A 183 -3.12 -2.11 -4.31
C PHE A 183 -3.13 -0.77 -3.57
N LEU A 184 -4.28 -0.11 -3.46
CA LEU A 184 -4.40 1.10 -2.66
C LEU A 184 -4.07 0.83 -1.19
N GLY A 185 -4.64 -0.23 -0.62
CA GLY A 185 -4.48 -0.61 0.76
C GLY A 185 -3.04 -0.97 1.13
N MET A 186 -2.18 -1.35 0.18
CA MET A 186 -0.75 -1.65 0.43
C MET A 186 0.13 -0.41 0.60
N THR A 187 -0.27 0.73 0.05
CA THR A 187 0.57 1.95 0.00
C THR A 187 0.69 2.77 1.30
N PRO A 188 -0.21 2.71 2.30
CA PRO A 188 -0.17 3.61 3.47
C PRO A 188 1.13 3.54 4.26
N ALA A 189 1.58 2.35 4.66
CA ALA A 189 2.78 2.22 5.51
C ALA A 189 4.03 2.80 4.83
N PHE A 190 4.14 2.65 3.51
CA PHE A 190 5.22 3.26 2.74
C PHE A 190 5.17 4.79 2.81
N PHE A 191 4.02 5.39 2.51
CA PHE A 191 3.91 6.84 2.49
C PHE A 191 4.01 7.46 3.89
N TYR A 192 3.40 6.85 4.91
CA TYR A 192 3.55 7.29 6.30
C TYR A 192 5.01 7.30 6.73
N ALA A 193 5.80 6.32 6.31
CA ALA A 193 7.21 6.26 6.63
C ALA A 193 8.03 7.42 6.06
N VAL A 194 7.79 7.73 4.79
CA VAL A 194 8.43 8.85 4.09
C VAL A 194 8.09 10.14 4.84
N TYR A 195 6.81 10.32 5.16
CA TYR A 195 6.29 11.50 5.83
C TYR A 195 6.86 11.69 7.25
N PHE A 196 6.80 10.66 8.10
CA PHE A 196 7.33 10.76 9.47
C PHE A 196 8.84 10.96 9.52
N LYS A 197 9.59 10.29 8.65
CA LYS A 197 11.05 10.49 8.60
C LYS A 197 11.42 11.89 8.13
N TYR A 198 10.65 12.45 7.21
CA TYR A 198 10.81 13.84 6.80
C TYR A 198 10.55 14.81 7.96
N ILE A 199 9.47 14.63 8.73
CA ILE A 199 9.18 15.43 9.93
C ILE A 199 10.33 15.36 10.93
N VAL A 200 10.82 14.15 11.25
CA VAL A 200 11.93 13.98 12.20
C VAL A 200 13.20 14.67 11.72
N PHE A 201 13.47 14.63 10.42
CA PHE A 201 14.60 15.36 9.84
C PHE A 201 14.42 16.88 9.96
N ASP A 202 13.26 17.40 9.59
CA ASP A 202 12.95 18.84 9.59
C ASP A 202 13.06 19.43 11.01
N VAL A 203 12.50 18.73 12.01
CA VAL A 203 12.60 19.11 13.44
C VAL A 203 14.05 19.15 13.92
N ARG A 204 14.89 18.17 13.53
CA ARG A 204 16.32 18.15 13.91
C ARG A 204 17.09 19.33 13.32
N CYS A 205 16.83 19.68 12.07
CA CYS A 205 17.43 20.85 11.43
C CYS A 205 17.01 22.15 12.12
N LEU A 206 15.75 22.25 12.53
CA LEU A 206 15.20 23.43 13.20
C LEU A 206 15.81 23.61 14.60
N ILE A 207 15.94 22.54 15.39
CA ILE A 207 16.60 22.57 16.70
C ILE A 207 18.07 23.00 16.58
N LYS A 208 18.82 22.45 15.61
CA LYS A 208 20.23 22.84 15.39
C LYS A 208 20.39 24.32 15.06
N LYS A 209 19.42 24.91 14.36
CA LYS A 209 19.44 26.34 14.01
C LYS A 209 19.08 27.25 15.18
N ILE A 210 18.35 26.75 16.18
CA ILE A 210 18.00 27.50 17.41
C ILE A 210 19.13 27.42 18.45
N GLN A 211 19.92 26.34 18.45
CA GLN A 211 21.00 26.11 19.41
C GLN A 211 22.38 26.68 18.99
N GLY A 212 22.52 27.18 17.76
CA GLY A 212 23.72 27.86 17.28
C GLY A 212 23.44 29.34 17.08
#